data_AF-A0A9D0HGJ7-F1
#
_entry.id   AF-A0A9D0HGJ7-F1
#
_cell.length_a   1.000
_cell.length_b   1.000
_cell.length_c   1.000
_cell.angle_alpha   90.00
_cell.angle_beta   90.00
_cell.angle_gamma   90.00
#
_symmetry.space_group_name_H-M   'P 1'
#
loop_
_entity.id
_entity.type
_entity.pdbx_description
1 polymer ?
#
loop_
_entity_poly.entity_id
_entity_poly.type
_entity_poly.pdbx_seq_one_letter_code
_entity_poly.pdbx_strand_id
1 'polypeptide(L)'
;MGWLDKAKVMLGVIDKEDLAEDAPPRARRGTLRQDGRPSLDGVRAAPQHSLDDALMAREAGNLDEMRRLLRDMDRGAGLRTVLRAAAALEADDETELLPLLPKVRAATPAWRLPLQVAMVLDDKARAALFLTRAERAQAPAWALGWAQALSADPHTSNAGLVKLLFSHAALARTVAARDLELAGAEQDTAAIERYAAFAHGRTCIRRFGAAAVADLLDKAHQDSA
;
A
#
# COMPACT_ATOMS: atom_id res chain seq x y z
N MET A 1 25.44 -4.22 33.22
CA MET A 1 26.53 -3.97 32.26
C MET A 1 26.71 -5.20 31.41
N GLY A 2 26.44 -5.07 30.10
CA GLY A 2 26.73 -6.12 29.12
C GLY A 2 28.24 -6.20 28.84
N TRP A 3 28.70 -7.31 28.25
CA TRP A 3 30.13 -7.46 27.91
C TRP A 3 30.61 -6.40 26.90
N LEU A 4 29.71 -5.86 26.08
CA LEU A 4 29.94 -4.76 25.14
C LEU A 4 30.26 -3.43 25.85
N ASP A 5 29.72 -3.20 27.05
CA ASP A 5 29.98 -1.98 27.82
C ASP A 5 31.41 -2.00 28.40
N LYS A 6 31.92 -3.17 28.78
CA LYS A 6 33.29 -3.34 29.27
C LYS A 6 34.34 -3.08 28.19
N ALA A 7 34.06 -3.46 26.95
CA ALA A 7 34.96 -3.23 25.82
C ALA A 7 35.10 -1.73 25.50
N LYS A 8 34.00 -0.95 25.58
CA LYS A 8 34.03 0.49 25.33
C LYS A 8 34.81 1.28 26.38
N VAL A 9 34.74 0.88 27.65
CA VAL A 9 35.52 1.50 28.74
C VAL A 9 37.02 1.20 28.62
N MET A 10 37.41 0.01 28.13
CA MET A 10 38.84 -0.30 27.91
C MET A 10 39.45 0.44 26.73
N LEU A 11 38.65 0.79 25.72
CA LEU A 11 39.12 1.47 24.50
C LEU A 11 39.22 2.99 24.64
N GLY A 12 38.96 3.57 25.83
CA GLY A 12 39.07 5.01 26.08
C GLY A 12 38.08 5.86 25.27
N VAL A 13 37.01 5.24 24.76
CA VAL A 13 35.95 5.92 23.98
C VAL A 13 34.95 6.64 24.90
N ILE A 14 34.94 6.32 26.20
CA ILE A 14 34.03 6.88 27.20
C ILE A 14 34.82 7.12 28.49
N ASP A 15 34.84 8.36 28.98
CA ASP A 15 35.42 8.70 30.27
C ASP A 15 34.61 8.07 31.42
N LYS A 16 35.30 7.56 32.43
CA LYS A 16 34.70 6.84 33.57
C LYS A 16 33.81 7.71 34.46
N GLU A 17 33.90 9.03 34.31
CA GLU A 17 33.19 10.01 35.15
C GLU A 17 31.81 10.40 34.57
N ASP A 18 31.54 10.17 33.29
CA ASP A 18 30.26 10.48 32.63
C ASP A 18 29.18 9.38 32.77
N LEU A 19 29.46 8.31 33.53
CA LEU A 19 28.55 7.16 33.73
C LEU A 19 27.90 7.12 35.12
N ALA A 20 28.05 8.18 35.91
CA ALA A 20 27.62 8.23 37.30
C ALA A 20 26.81 9.49 37.63
N GLU A 21 25.79 9.84 36.86
CA GLU A 21 24.77 10.79 37.33
C GLU A 21 23.44 10.62 36.58
N ASP A 22 22.35 10.99 37.26
CA ASP A 22 20.94 10.91 36.86
C ASP A 22 20.23 9.55 36.88
N ALA A 23 20.11 8.98 38.08
CA ALA A 23 18.90 8.24 38.43
C ALA A 23 17.78 9.25 38.79
N PRO A 24 16.73 9.43 37.96
CA PRO A 24 15.62 10.31 38.33
C PRO A 24 14.87 9.75 39.54
N PRO A 25 14.33 10.61 40.43
CA PRO A 25 13.63 10.19 41.63
C PRO A 25 12.42 9.33 41.27
N ARG A 26 12.34 8.15 41.91
CA ARG A 26 11.17 7.26 41.86
C ARG A 26 9.95 8.01 42.39
N ALA A 27 9.12 8.51 41.48
CA ALA A 27 7.81 9.04 41.79
C ALA A 27 6.98 7.94 42.46
N ARG A 28 6.57 8.22 43.70
CA ARG A 28 5.62 7.42 44.48
C ARG A 28 4.37 7.14 43.62
N ARG A 29 4.00 5.87 43.56
CA ARG A 29 2.74 5.36 42.99
C ARG A 29 1.57 5.90 43.81
N GLY A 30 1.11 7.11 43.47
CA GLY A 30 -0.16 7.63 43.93
C GLY A 30 -1.28 6.90 43.21
N THR A 31 -2.01 6.05 43.92
CA THR A 31 -3.35 5.61 43.54
C THR A 31 -4.28 6.82 43.60
N LEU A 32 -4.31 7.59 42.52
CA LEU A 32 -5.33 8.60 42.28
C LEU A 32 -6.62 7.88 41.90
N ARG A 33 -7.62 8.07 42.75
CA ARG A 33 -9.01 7.72 42.55
C ARG A 33 -9.48 8.17 41.16
N GLN A 34 -10.15 7.27 40.45
CA GLN A 34 -10.95 7.57 39.27
C GLN A 34 -12.16 8.41 39.70
N ASP A 35 -11.95 9.70 39.92
CA ASP A 35 -13.05 10.65 40.08
C ASP A 35 -13.24 11.42 38.76
N GLY A 36 -14.31 11.10 38.04
CA GLY A 36 -15.03 12.07 37.22
C GLY A 36 -14.61 12.30 35.78
N ARG A 37 -13.84 11.41 35.12
CA ARG A 37 -13.78 11.44 33.65
C ARG A 37 -15.02 10.74 33.09
N PRO A 38 -15.85 11.40 32.26
CA PRO A 38 -16.92 10.73 31.53
C PRO A 38 -16.31 9.55 30.76
N SER A 39 -16.93 8.38 30.85
CA SER A 39 -16.65 7.28 29.94
C SER A 39 -16.76 7.80 28.52
N LEU A 40 -15.74 7.57 27.69
CA LEU A 40 -15.83 7.81 26.25
C LEU A 40 -16.71 6.72 25.62
N ASP A 41 -17.98 6.67 26.04
CA ASP A 41 -19.03 5.85 25.46
C ASP A 41 -19.30 6.40 24.05
N GLY A 42 -18.51 5.94 23.08
CA GLY A 42 -18.61 6.42 21.71
C GLY A 42 -17.34 6.26 20.88
N VAL A 43 -16.18 6.00 21.49
CA VAL A 43 -14.98 5.62 20.71
C VAL A 43 -15.13 4.15 20.34
N ARG A 44 -15.76 3.89 19.19
CA ARG A 44 -15.79 2.59 18.55
C ARG A 44 -14.35 2.07 18.51
N ALA A 45 -14.09 0.95 19.18
CA ALA A 45 -12.76 0.35 19.23
C ALA A 45 -12.18 0.28 17.81
N ALA A 46 -10.92 0.68 17.64
CA ALA A 46 -10.28 0.60 16.35
C ALA A 46 -10.43 -0.83 15.80
N PRO A 47 -10.80 -1.00 14.51
CA PRO A 47 -10.92 -2.32 13.93
C PRO A 47 -9.60 -3.06 14.15
N GLN A 48 -9.67 -4.20 14.85
CA GLN A 48 -8.49 -5.00 15.19
C GLN A 48 -7.89 -5.69 13.97
N HIS A 49 -8.62 -5.67 12.85
CA HIS A 49 -8.26 -6.35 11.61
C HIS A 49 -7.62 -5.38 10.61
N SER A 50 -6.53 -5.85 10.02
CA SER A 50 -5.74 -5.17 9.00
C SER A 50 -6.07 -5.70 7.60
N LEU A 51 -5.69 -4.94 6.57
CA LEU A 51 -5.84 -5.38 5.18
C LEU A 51 -5.04 -6.67 4.91
N ASP A 52 -3.90 -6.82 5.57
CA ASP A 52 -3.06 -8.01 5.44
C ASP A 52 -3.75 -9.26 5.99
N ASP A 53 -4.57 -9.15 7.05
CA ASP A 53 -5.34 -10.28 7.58
C ASP A 53 -6.35 -10.81 6.55
N ALA A 54 -7.03 -9.89 5.84
CA ALA A 54 -7.96 -10.26 4.77
C ALA A 54 -7.23 -10.94 3.59
N LEU A 55 -6.07 -10.40 3.18
CA LEU A 55 -5.27 -10.99 2.11
C LEU A 55 -4.73 -12.37 2.51
N MET A 56 -4.28 -12.55 3.75
CA MET A 56 -3.85 -13.86 4.27
C MET A 56 -5.00 -14.87 4.32
N ALA A 57 -6.19 -14.46 4.75
CA ALA A 57 -7.37 -15.33 4.74
C ALA A 57 -7.68 -15.83 3.33
N ARG A 58 -7.55 -14.94 2.32
CA ARG A 58 -7.72 -15.30 0.92
C ARG A 58 -6.65 -16.26 0.41
N GLU A 59 -5.38 -15.99 0.69
CA GLU A 59 -4.24 -16.86 0.32
C GLU A 59 -4.39 -18.26 0.93
N ALA A 60 -5.03 -18.37 2.11
CA ALA A 60 -5.38 -19.64 2.75
C ALA A 60 -6.67 -20.30 2.20
N GLY A 61 -7.35 -19.70 1.22
CA GLY A 61 -8.60 -20.19 0.65
C GLY A 61 -9.85 -19.91 1.50
N ASN A 62 -9.74 -19.16 2.59
CA ASN A 62 -10.86 -18.83 3.50
C ASN A 62 -11.62 -17.59 2.99
N LEU A 63 -12.35 -17.75 1.89
CA LEU A 63 -13.01 -16.63 1.19
C LEU A 63 -14.08 -15.93 2.03
N ASP A 64 -14.87 -16.67 2.81
CA ASP A 64 -15.90 -16.09 3.68
C ASP A 64 -15.31 -15.18 4.76
N GLU A 65 -14.18 -15.62 5.34
CA GLU A 65 -13.45 -14.85 6.35
C GLU A 65 -12.85 -13.59 5.73
N MET A 66 -12.19 -13.71 4.57
CA MET A 66 -11.70 -12.55 3.81
C MET A 66 -12.84 -11.54 3.56
N ARG A 67 -14.01 -12.00 3.08
CA ARG A 67 -15.17 -11.13 2.82
C ARG A 67 -15.68 -10.45 4.08
N ARG A 68 -15.73 -11.16 5.21
CA ARG A 68 -16.09 -10.58 6.51
C ARG A 68 -15.13 -9.47 6.91
N LEU A 69 -13.82 -9.74 6.86
CA LEU A 69 -12.78 -8.77 7.21
C LEU A 69 -12.83 -7.53 6.29
N LEU A 70 -13.02 -7.70 4.98
CA LEU A 70 -13.16 -6.58 4.05
C LEU A 70 -14.40 -5.73 4.33
N ARG A 71 -15.53 -6.34 4.71
CA ARG A 71 -16.74 -5.61 5.13
C ARG A 71 -16.50 -4.80 6.40
N ASP A 72 -15.83 -5.37 7.38
CA ASP A 72 -15.57 -4.71 8.67
C ASP A 72 -14.59 -3.54 8.56
N MET A 73 -13.62 -3.63 7.63
CA MET A 73 -12.62 -2.59 7.41
C MET A 73 -13.02 -1.51 6.41
N ASP A 74 -13.97 -1.79 5.51
CA ASP A 74 -14.35 -0.89 4.44
C ASP A 74 -15.04 0.37 5.01
N ARG A 75 -14.43 1.53 4.73
CA ARG A 75 -14.97 2.85 5.09
C ARG A 75 -15.69 3.54 3.93
N GLY A 76 -15.91 2.83 2.83
CA GLY A 76 -16.64 3.31 1.66
C GLY A 76 -15.79 4.10 0.66
N ALA A 77 -14.47 4.11 0.79
CA ALA A 77 -13.57 4.68 -0.22
C ALA A 77 -12.22 3.95 -0.31
N GLY A 78 -11.59 4.09 -1.48
CA GLY A 78 -10.22 3.64 -1.74
C GLY A 78 -10.09 2.13 -1.95
N LEU A 79 -8.87 1.63 -1.74
CA LEU A 79 -8.49 0.25 -2.09
C LEU A 79 -9.34 -0.81 -1.36
N ARG A 80 -9.72 -0.58 -0.10
CA ARG A 80 -10.54 -1.54 0.66
C ARG A 80 -11.90 -1.76 0.01
N THR A 81 -12.54 -0.67 -0.45
CA THR A 81 -13.80 -0.73 -1.19
C THR A 81 -13.64 -1.49 -2.52
N VAL A 82 -12.52 -1.30 -3.22
CA VAL A 82 -12.20 -2.00 -4.47
C VAL A 82 -12.07 -3.50 -4.23
N LEU A 83 -11.29 -3.92 -3.22
CA LEU A 83 -11.10 -5.34 -2.94
C LEU A 83 -12.39 -5.99 -2.41
N ARG A 84 -13.18 -5.27 -1.62
CA ARG A 84 -14.51 -5.71 -1.19
C ARG A 84 -15.44 -5.93 -2.39
N ALA A 85 -15.46 -4.99 -3.33
CA ALA A 85 -16.28 -5.11 -4.53
C ALA A 85 -15.81 -6.27 -5.42
N ALA A 86 -14.50 -6.46 -5.56
CA ALA A 86 -13.95 -7.58 -6.32
C ALA A 86 -14.33 -8.93 -5.65
N ALA A 87 -14.28 -9.00 -4.32
CA ALA A 87 -14.70 -10.19 -3.58
C ALA A 87 -16.20 -10.47 -3.68
N ALA A 88 -17.03 -9.42 -3.74
CA ALA A 88 -18.47 -9.57 -3.98
C ALA A 88 -18.75 -10.06 -5.40
N LEU A 89 -18.01 -9.55 -6.40
CA LEU A 89 -18.11 -10.01 -7.79
C LEU A 89 -17.73 -11.48 -7.94
N GLU A 90 -16.62 -11.92 -7.34
CA GLU A 90 -16.18 -13.33 -7.40
C GLU A 90 -17.15 -14.30 -6.72
N ALA A 91 -17.92 -13.81 -5.75
CA ALA A 91 -18.92 -14.61 -5.03
C ALA A 91 -20.33 -14.50 -5.65
N ASP A 92 -20.46 -13.86 -6.82
CA ASP A 92 -21.73 -13.56 -7.47
C ASP A 92 -22.75 -12.86 -6.55
N ASP A 93 -22.27 -12.07 -5.58
CA ASP A 93 -23.11 -11.33 -4.63
C ASP A 93 -23.47 -9.96 -5.20
N GLU A 94 -24.47 -9.95 -6.08
CA GLU A 94 -24.95 -8.72 -6.71
C GLU A 94 -25.50 -7.71 -5.70
N THR A 95 -26.10 -8.19 -4.60
CA THR A 95 -26.69 -7.32 -3.56
C THR A 95 -25.61 -6.48 -2.89
N GLU A 96 -24.44 -7.08 -2.63
CA GLU A 96 -23.29 -6.36 -2.11
C GLU A 96 -22.56 -5.55 -3.19
N LEU A 97 -22.43 -6.08 -4.41
CA LEU A 97 -21.64 -5.48 -5.48
C LEU A 97 -22.24 -4.18 -6.04
N LEU A 98 -23.54 -4.17 -6.37
CA LEU A 98 -24.20 -3.05 -7.04
C LEU A 98 -23.99 -1.70 -6.33
N PRO A 99 -24.14 -1.57 -4.99
CA PRO A 99 -23.88 -0.29 -4.31
C PRO A 99 -22.39 0.11 -4.27
N LEU A 100 -21.46 -0.80 -4.56
CA LEU A 100 -20.02 -0.53 -4.56
C LEU A 100 -19.50 -0.06 -5.93
N LEU A 101 -20.11 -0.47 -7.05
CA LEU A 101 -19.67 -0.08 -8.40
C LEU A 101 -19.54 1.44 -8.61
N PRO A 102 -20.49 2.30 -8.18
CA PRO A 102 -20.32 3.76 -8.27
C PRO A 102 -19.10 4.28 -7.50
N LYS A 103 -18.76 3.67 -6.35
CA LYS A 103 -17.61 4.06 -5.53
C LYS A 103 -16.29 3.66 -6.19
N VAL A 104 -16.26 2.51 -6.84
CA VAL A 104 -15.12 2.05 -7.64
C VAL A 104 -14.88 2.98 -8.83
N ARG A 105 -15.95 3.38 -9.54
CA ARG A 105 -15.88 4.40 -10.61
C ARG A 105 -15.37 5.75 -10.12
N ALA A 106 -15.84 6.17 -8.95
CA ALA A 106 -15.45 7.43 -8.33
C ALA A 106 -14.07 7.40 -7.64
N ALA A 107 -13.27 6.33 -7.81
CA ALA A 107 -11.96 6.23 -7.21
C ALA A 107 -11.03 7.35 -7.71
N THR A 108 -10.44 8.11 -6.78
CA THR A 108 -9.54 9.21 -7.10
C THR A 108 -8.09 8.91 -6.70
N PRO A 109 -7.11 9.31 -7.54
CA PRO A 109 -7.29 9.81 -8.90
C PRO A 109 -7.65 8.67 -9.87
N ALA A 110 -8.46 8.98 -10.90
CA ALA A 110 -9.07 7.98 -11.80
C ALA A 110 -8.06 7.11 -12.56
N TRP A 111 -6.86 7.63 -12.83
CA TRP A 111 -5.81 6.88 -13.52
C TRP A 111 -5.14 5.80 -12.66
N ARG A 112 -5.19 5.92 -11.32
CA ARG A 112 -4.33 5.12 -10.43
C ARG A 112 -4.69 3.65 -10.44
N LEU A 113 -5.97 3.33 -10.27
CA LEU A 113 -6.42 1.95 -10.16
C LEU A 113 -6.24 1.18 -11.48
N PRO A 114 -6.63 1.70 -12.67
CA PRO A 114 -6.28 1.06 -13.94
C PRO A 114 -4.79 0.81 -14.11
N LEU A 115 -3.94 1.79 -13.76
CA LEU A 115 -2.49 1.63 -13.90
C LEU A 115 -1.92 0.57 -12.95
N GLN A 116 -2.36 0.54 -11.70
CA GLN A 116 -1.94 -0.48 -10.73
C GLN A 116 -2.33 -1.88 -11.19
N VAL A 117 -3.54 -2.06 -11.74
CA VAL A 117 -3.98 -3.33 -12.34
C VAL A 117 -3.13 -3.70 -13.54
N ALA A 118 -2.89 -2.77 -14.47
CA ALA A 118 -2.06 -3.02 -15.66
C ALA A 118 -0.66 -3.54 -15.32
N MET A 119 -0.06 -3.06 -14.22
CA MET A 119 1.29 -3.43 -13.78
C MET A 119 1.40 -4.81 -13.12
N VAL A 120 0.30 -5.48 -12.81
CA VAL A 120 0.30 -6.78 -12.13
C VAL A 120 -0.55 -7.84 -12.83
N LEU A 121 -1.13 -7.50 -13.97
CA LEU A 121 -1.94 -8.41 -14.76
C LEU A 121 -1.03 -9.21 -15.70
N ASP A 122 -1.16 -10.54 -15.69
CA ASP A 122 -0.34 -11.43 -16.52
C ASP A 122 -0.75 -11.39 -18.00
N ASP A 123 -2.03 -11.13 -18.29
CA ASP A 123 -2.54 -10.93 -19.64
C ASP A 123 -2.08 -9.57 -20.19
N LYS A 124 -1.07 -9.60 -21.06
CA LYS A 124 -0.47 -8.41 -21.69
C LYS A 124 -1.45 -7.61 -22.54
N ALA A 125 -2.36 -8.27 -23.25
CA ALA A 125 -3.32 -7.57 -24.12
C ALA A 125 -4.32 -6.81 -23.26
N ARG A 126 -4.83 -7.45 -22.19
CA ARG A 126 -5.72 -6.81 -21.24
C ARG A 126 -5.02 -5.74 -20.41
N ALA A 127 -3.76 -5.95 -20.02
CA ALA A 127 -2.95 -4.95 -19.33
C ALA A 127 -2.77 -3.68 -20.18
N ALA A 128 -2.55 -3.81 -21.49
CA ALA A 128 -2.45 -2.68 -22.41
C ALA A 128 -3.74 -1.84 -22.45
N LEU A 129 -4.92 -2.47 -22.39
CA LEU A 129 -6.19 -1.75 -22.30
C LEU A 129 -6.29 -0.89 -21.04
N PHE A 130 -5.87 -1.43 -19.89
CA PHE A 130 -5.85 -0.68 -18.62
C PHE A 130 -4.81 0.44 -18.62
N LEU A 131 -3.66 0.24 -19.26
CA LEU A 131 -2.67 1.27 -19.47
C LEU A 131 -3.24 2.42 -20.31
N THR A 132 -3.89 2.12 -21.44
CA THR A 132 -4.58 3.14 -22.27
C THR A 132 -5.68 3.87 -21.48
N ARG A 133 -6.44 3.17 -20.63
CA ARG A 133 -7.42 3.82 -19.73
C ARG A 133 -6.75 4.79 -18.77
N ALA A 134 -5.63 4.40 -18.16
CA ALA A 134 -4.86 5.29 -17.27
C ALA A 134 -4.34 6.52 -18.02
N GLU A 135 -3.84 6.36 -19.25
CA GLU A 135 -3.40 7.46 -20.11
C GLU A 135 -4.54 8.43 -20.44
N ARG A 136 -5.71 7.92 -20.83
CA ARG A 136 -6.92 8.75 -21.07
C ARG A 136 -7.37 9.48 -19.82
N ALA A 137 -7.19 8.88 -18.65
CA ALA A 137 -7.44 9.49 -17.35
C ALA A 137 -6.29 10.42 -16.88
N GLN A 138 -5.39 10.81 -17.79
CA GLN A 138 -4.29 11.75 -17.56
C GLN A 138 -3.32 11.28 -16.47
N ALA A 139 -2.95 10.00 -16.49
CA ALA A 139 -1.86 9.50 -15.67
C ALA A 139 -0.61 10.38 -15.84
N PRO A 140 0.04 10.81 -14.75
CA PRO A 140 1.22 11.66 -14.85
C PRO A 140 2.38 10.88 -15.50
N ALA A 141 3.27 11.59 -16.19
CA ALA A 141 4.36 11.00 -16.96
C ALA A 141 5.24 10.04 -16.14
N TRP A 142 5.46 10.35 -14.85
CA TRP A 142 6.24 9.49 -13.95
C TRP A 142 5.54 8.14 -13.70
N ALA A 143 4.21 8.11 -13.58
CA ALA A 143 3.49 6.87 -13.29
C ALA A 143 3.47 5.95 -14.51
N LEU A 144 3.26 6.53 -15.70
CA LEU A 144 3.38 5.82 -16.96
C LEU A 144 4.81 5.32 -17.20
N GLY A 145 5.82 6.16 -16.91
CA GLY A 145 7.22 5.77 -17.00
C GLY A 145 7.56 4.61 -16.07
N TRP A 146 7.04 4.61 -14.84
CA TRP A 146 7.20 3.48 -13.92
C TRP A 146 6.53 2.20 -14.43
N ALA A 147 5.29 2.26 -14.92
CA ALA A 147 4.64 1.09 -15.51
C ALA A 147 5.44 0.50 -16.68
N GLN A 148 5.96 1.36 -17.56
CA GLN A 148 6.82 0.96 -18.68
C GLN A 148 8.16 0.40 -18.21
N ALA A 149 8.77 0.96 -17.17
CA ALA A 149 10.05 0.53 -16.63
C ALA A 149 10.03 -0.92 -16.12
N LEU A 150 8.87 -1.40 -15.65
CA LEU A 150 8.68 -2.78 -15.21
C LEU A 150 8.30 -3.76 -16.33
N SER A 151 8.26 -3.29 -17.58
CA SER A 151 8.00 -4.16 -18.73
C SER A 151 9.08 -5.24 -18.87
N ALA A 152 8.67 -6.44 -19.26
CA ALA A 152 9.61 -7.51 -19.63
C ALA A 152 10.32 -7.25 -20.97
N ASP A 153 9.79 -6.34 -21.81
CA ASP A 153 10.47 -5.91 -23.04
C ASP A 153 11.56 -4.88 -22.72
N PRO A 154 12.85 -5.17 -23.04
CA PRO A 154 13.96 -4.27 -22.71
C PRO A 154 13.84 -2.88 -23.34
N HIS A 155 13.28 -2.78 -24.56
CA HIS A 155 13.13 -1.48 -25.21
C HIS A 155 12.12 -0.59 -24.47
N THR A 156 10.96 -1.16 -24.15
CA THR A 156 9.92 -0.50 -23.34
C THR A 156 10.42 -0.18 -21.93
N SER A 157 11.15 -1.10 -21.29
CA SER A 157 11.72 -0.90 -19.96
C SER A 157 12.69 0.29 -19.94
N ASN A 158 13.64 0.34 -20.89
CA ASN A 158 14.59 1.43 -21.00
C ASN A 158 13.90 2.77 -21.30
N ALA A 159 12.92 2.79 -22.21
CA ALA A 159 12.15 4.00 -22.50
C ALA A 159 11.37 4.49 -21.26
N GLY A 160 10.78 3.56 -20.50
CA GLY A 160 10.08 3.84 -19.24
C GLY A 160 10.99 4.43 -18.17
N LEU A 161 12.20 3.86 -18.01
CA LEU A 161 13.22 4.38 -17.10
C LEU A 161 13.65 5.79 -17.46
N VAL A 162 13.93 6.05 -18.75
CA VAL A 162 14.25 7.38 -19.25
C VAL A 162 13.11 8.36 -18.95
N LYS A 163 11.87 7.99 -19.27
CA LYS A 163 10.68 8.81 -18.99
C LYS A 163 10.52 9.10 -17.50
N LEU A 164 10.71 8.10 -16.64
CA LEU A 164 10.63 8.23 -15.19
C LEU A 164 11.76 9.13 -14.64
N LEU A 165 12.99 9.00 -15.16
CA LEU A 165 14.13 9.83 -14.79
C LEU A 165 13.90 11.31 -15.11
N PHE A 166 13.42 11.63 -16.31
CA PHE A 166 13.18 13.01 -16.73
C PHE A 166 11.93 13.63 -16.11
N SER A 167 10.93 12.83 -15.76
CA SER A 167 9.71 13.33 -15.11
C SER A 167 9.83 13.43 -13.59
N HIS A 168 10.61 12.55 -12.95
CA HIS A 168 10.77 12.51 -11.50
C HIS A 168 12.03 11.75 -11.05
N ALA A 169 13.21 12.34 -11.24
CA ALA A 169 14.51 11.70 -10.97
C ALA A 169 14.63 11.02 -9.58
N ALA A 170 14.13 11.66 -8.52
CA ALA A 170 14.14 11.08 -7.17
C ALA A 170 13.33 9.78 -7.07
N LEU A 171 12.19 9.70 -7.76
CA LEU A 171 11.35 8.51 -7.79
C LEU A 171 11.98 7.44 -8.69
N ALA A 172 12.60 7.86 -9.79
CA ALA A 172 13.35 6.97 -10.67
C ALA A 172 14.44 6.19 -9.91
N ARG A 173 15.22 6.88 -9.07
CA ARG A 173 16.23 6.23 -8.22
C ARG A 173 15.61 5.28 -7.20
N THR A 174 14.52 5.68 -6.55
CA THR A 174 13.81 4.80 -5.61
C THR A 174 13.24 3.54 -6.29
N VAL A 175 12.66 3.67 -7.48
CA VAL A 175 12.15 2.54 -8.28
C VAL A 175 13.30 1.65 -8.73
N ALA A 176 14.39 2.23 -9.24
CA ALA A 176 15.61 1.50 -9.61
C ALA A 176 16.17 0.68 -8.43
N ALA A 177 16.21 1.26 -7.24
CA ALA A 177 16.71 0.59 -6.05
C ALA A 177 15.77 -0.52 -5.54
N ARG A 178 14.45 -0.33 -5.63
CA ARG A 178 13.45 -1.19 -4.95
C ARG A 178 12.80 -2.24 -5.83
N ASP A 179 12.46 -1.88 -7.07
CA ASP A 179 11.76 -2.77 -8.00
C ASP A 179 12.72 -3.44 -9.00
N LEU A 180 13.88 -2.82 -9.29
CA LEU A 180 14.84 -3.31 -10.29
C LEU A 180 16.17 -3.79 -9.70
N GLU A 181 16.35 -3.67 -8.38
CA GLU A 181 17.54 -4.12 -7.65
C GLU A 181 18.87 -3.59 -8.23
N LEU A 182 18.86 -2.37 -8.77
CA LEU A 182 20.06 -1.76 -9.36
C LEU A 182 21.04 -1.31 -8.28
N ALA A 183 22.25 -1.86 -8.33
CA ALA A 183 23.33 -1.53 -7.39
C ALA A 183 23.71 -0.03 -7.47
N GLY A 184 23.89 0.61 -6.31
CA GLY A 184 24.31 2.02 -6.21
C GLY A 184 23.19 3.04 -6.36
N ALA A 185 21.93 2.63 -6.54
CA ALA A 185 20.79 3.56 -6.57
C ALA A 185 20.48 4.10 -5.16
N GLU A 186 20.67 5.41 -4.96
CA GLU A 186 20.37 6.08 -3.69
C GLU A 186 18.87 6.24 -3.46
N GLN A 187 18.42 5.97 -2.23
CA GLN A 187 17.03 6.16 -1.83
C GLN A 187 16.80 7.61 -1.38
N ASP A 188 15.82 8.26 -1.99
CA ASP A 188 15.42 9.61 -1.62
C ASP A 188 14.20 9.54 -0.69
N THR A 189 14.38 9.97 0.57
CA THR A 189 13.35 9.91 1.62
C THR A 189 12.03 10.57 1.19
N ALA A 190 12.07 11.67 0.44
CA ALA A 190 10.86 12.37 -0.01
C ALA A 190 10.13 11.60 -1.13
N ALA A 191 10.84 10.79 -1.92
CA ALA A 191 10.23 9.95 -2.94
C ALA A 191 9.66 8.64 -2.38
N ILE A 192 10.08 8.21 -1.18
CA ILE A 192 9.64 6.96 -0.54
C ILE A 192 8.13 6.96 -0.29
N GLU A 193 7.54 8.06 0.18
CA GLU A 193 6.11 8.09 0.49
C GLU A 193 5.24 7.85 -0.75
N ARG A 194 5.58 8.52 -1.86
CA ARG A 194 4.86 8.35 -3.13
C ARG A 194 5.05 6.96 -3.71
N TYR A 195 6.28 6.43 -3.65
CA TYR A 195 6.57 5.04 -4.00
C TYR A 195 5.71 4.08 -3.17
N ALA A 196 5.74 4.21 -1.84
CA ALA A 196 5.05 3.33 -0.91
C ALA A 196 3.54 3.34 -1.14
N ALA A 197 2.92 4.51 -1.30
CA ALA A 197 1.48 4.61 -1.54
C ALA A 197 1.04 3.92 -2.84
N PHE A 198 1.83 4.07 -3.92
CA PHE A 198 1.51 3.45 -5.20
C PHE A 198 1.84 1.96 -5.23
N ALA A 199 3.02 1.56 -4.73
CA ALA A 199 3.47 0.18 -4.66
C ALA A 199 2.61 -0.66 -3.72
N HIS A 200 2.14 -0.10 -2.60
CA HIS A 200 1.24 -0.81 -1.68
C HIS A 200 -0.05 -1.25 -2.37
N GLY A 201 -0.74 -0.33 -3.08
CA GLY A 201 -1.96 -0.69 -3.80
C GLY A 201 -1.72 -1.75 -4.89
N ARG A 202 -0.61 -1.62 -5.63
CA ARG A 202 -0.16 -2.62 -6.61
C ARG A 202 0.03 -4.00 -5.96
N THR A 203 0.73 -4.07 -4.84
CA THR A 203 1.01 -5.32 -4.12
C THR A 203 -0.28 -5.95 -3.56
N CYS A 204 -1.17 -5.16 -2.98
CA CYS A 204 -2.46 -5.67 -2.50
C CYS A 204 -3.32 -6.21 -3.65
N ILE A 205 -3.37 -5.54 -4.80
CA ILE A 205 -4.09 -6.04 -5.99
C ILE A 205 -3.49 -7.34 -6.49
N ARG A 206 -2.16 -7.47 -6.51
CA ARG A 206 -1.47 -8.72 -6.90
C ARG A 206 -1.82 -9.87 -5.95
N ARG A 207 -1.73 -9.65 -4.63
CA ARG A 207 -2.04 -10.65 -3.60
C ARG A 207 -3.51 -11.05 -3.59
N PHE A 208 -4.40 -10.08 -3.85
CA PHE A 208 -5.82 -10.38 -4.00
C PHE A 208 -6.06 -11.18 -5.29
N GLY A 209 -5.58 -10.71 -6.43
CA GLY A 209 -5.83 -11.34 -7.72
C GLY A 209 -6.14 -10.26 -8.74
N ALA A 210 -5.14 -9.96 -9.56
CA ALA A 210 -5.22 -8.89 -10.56
C ALA A 210 -6.40 -9.09 -11.53
N ALA A 211 -6.68 -10.34 -11.91
CA ALA A 211 -7.77 -10.69 -12.81
C ALA A 211 -9.15 -10.30 -12.23
N ALA A 212 -9.41 -10.62 -10.97
CA ALA A 212 -10.68 -10.29 -10.31
C ALA A 212 -10.90 -8.77 -10.21
N VAL A 213 -9.84 -8.02 -9.90
CA VAL A 213 -9.91 -6.55 -9.88
C VAL A 213 -10.10 -5.99 -11.29
N ALA A 214 -9.50 -6.61 -12.31
CA ALA A 214 -9.73 -6.24 -13.71
C ALA A 214 -11.18 -6.49 -14.14
N ASP A 215 -11.77 -7.63 -13.78
CA ASP A 215 -13.17 -7.96 -14.08
C ASP A 215 -14.11 -6.95 -13.43
N LEU A 216 -13.85 -6.59 -12.17
CA LEU A 216 -14.56 -5.53 -11.47
C LEU A 216 -14.48 -4.21 -12.22
N LEU A 217 -13.29 -3.81 -12.68
CA LEU A 217 -13.12 -2.56 -13.41
C LEU A 217 -13.87 -2.56 -14.75
N ASP A 218 -13.86 -3.68 -15.46
CA ASP A 218 -14.62 -3.81 -16.72
C ASP A 218 -16.12 -3.69 -16.46
N LYS A 219 -16.65 -4.42 -15.47
CA LYS A 219 -18.07 -4.32 -15.09
C LYS A 219 -18.45 -2.90 -14.65
N ALA A 220 -17.61 -2.25 -13.83
CA ALA A 220 -17.86 -0.89 -13.36
C ALA A 220 -17.97 0.14 -14.51
N HIS A 221 -17.29 -0.09 -15.65
CA HIS A 221 -17.33 0.83 -16.80
C HIS A 221 -18.31 0.42 -17.90
N GLN A 222 -18.77 -0.83 -17.94
CA GLN A 222 -19.83 -1.29 -18.86
C GLN A 222 -21.17 -0.63 -18.53
N ASP A 223 -21.51 -0.46 -17.25
CA ASP A 223 -22.76 0.16 -16.79
C ASP A 223 -22.79 1.70 -16.92
N SER A 224 -21.99 2.28 -17.83
CA SER A 224 -21.92 3.72 -18.08
C SER A 224 -22.00 4.09 -19.56
N ALA A 225 -22.12 3.09 -20.44
CA ALA A 225 -22.38 3.23 -21.87
C ALA A 225 -23.86 2.94 -22.17
#